data_AF-A0A0B1SQC6-F1
#
_entry.id   AF-A0A0B1SQC6-F1
#
_cell.length_a   1.000
_cell.length_b   1.000
_cell.length_c   1.000
_cell.angle_alpha   90.00
_cell.angle_beta   90.00
_cell.angle_gamma   90.00
#
_symmetry.space_group_name_H-M   'P 1'
#
loop_
_entity.id
_entity.type
_entity.pdbx_description
1 polymer ?
#
loop_
_entity_poly.entity_id
_entity_poly.type
_entity_poly.pdbx_seq_one_letter_code
_entity_poly.pdbx_strand_id
1 'polypeptide(L)'
;MVQLTDGAETPASAILEEIGRELKIEPSMLRLFALWVCSESLSLQLKPDHKPLAHLNVKKWRAKVDKWTDQENSREKPRLVMRRSAHASLATELRASNNEFGLSLLYDEARQNFLGGYYPCSEKDAAHLAAISTRILYGNTAKLR
;
A
#
# COMPACT_ATOMS: atom_id res chain seq x y z
N MET A 1 -0.62 22.64 5.25
CA MET A 1 -0.51 23.22 3.89
C MET A 1 0.69 22.55 3.28
N VAL A 2 0.44 21.77 2.22
CA VAL A 2 1.41 20.85 1.63
C VAL A 2 2.69 21.59 1.23
N GLN A 3 3.83 21.23 1.82
CA GLN A 3 5.13 21.88 1.60
C GLN A 3 5.94 21.23 0.47
N LEU A 4 5.31 20.97 -0.68
CA LEU A 4 6.01 20.42 -1.85
C LEU A 4 6.29 21.55 -2.85
N THR A 5 7.55 21.98 -2.94
CA THR A 5 7.97 23.14 -3.75
C THR A 5 8.38 22.79 -5.18
N ASP A 6 8.74 21.54 -5.42
CA ASP A 6 9.41 21.14 -6.67
C ASP A 6 8.45 20.69 -7.77
N GLY A 7 7.13 20.73 -7.52
CA GLY A 7 6.09 20.40 -8.47
C GLY A 7 6.29 19.05 -9.17
N ALA A 8 6.54 19.06 -10.47
CA ALA A 8 6.78 17.84 -11.28
C ALA A 8 8.04 17.06 -10.86
N GLU A 9 9.00 17.75 -10.25
CA GLU A 9 10.31 17.22 -9.89
C GLU A 9 10.36 16.72 -8.44
N THR A 10 9.25 16.81 -7.70
CA THR A 10 9.18 16.35 -6.32
C THR A 10 9.50 14.86 -6.21
N PRO A 11 10.49 14.47 -5.38
CA PRO A 11 10.86 13.07 -5.18
C PRO A 11 9.84 12.31 -4.34
N ALA A 12 9.79 10.99 -4.51
CA ALA A 12 8.89 10.12 -3.77
C ALA A 12 9.09 10.19 -2.25
N SER A 13 10.33 10.38 -1.78
CA SER A 13 10.61 10.56 -0.35
C SER A 13 9.93 11.80 0.23
N ALA A 14 9.99 12.94 -0.46
CA ALA A 14 9.39 14.18 0.00
C ALA A 14 7.86 14.07 0.10
N ILE A 15 7.22 13.41 -0.86
CA ILE A 15 5.78 13.14 -0.79
C ILE A 15 5.45 12.21 0.38
N LEU A 16 6.23 11.14 0.59
CA LEU A 16 6.02 10.22 1.71
C LEU A 16 6.19 10.92 3.06
N GLU A 17 7.20 11.77 3.21
CA GLU A 17 7.45 12.58 4.40
C GLU A 17 6.30 13.55 4.68
N GLU A 18 5.75 14.19 3.63
CA GLU A 18 4.63 15.10 3.78
C GLU A 18 3.33 14.37 4.14
N ILE A 19 3.08 13.18 3.57
CA ILE A 19 1.99 12.30 4.01
C ILE A 19 2.17 11.94 5.49
N GLY A 20 3.38 11.55 5.89
CA GLY A 20 3.69 11.24 7.28
C GLY A 20 3.44 12.43 8.22
N ARG A 21 3.79 13.65 7.79
CA ARG A 21 3.55 14.88 8.55
C ARG A 21 2.06 15.18 8.71
N GLU A 22 1.31 15.20 7.61
CA GLU A 22 -0.12 15.54 7.62
C GLU A 22 -0.96 14.48 8.35
N LEU A 23 -0.60 13.20 8.24
CA LEU A 23 -1.27 12.09 8.96
C LEU A 23 -0.70 11.83 10.36
N LYS A 24 0.29 12.61 10.82
CA LYS A 24 0.96 12.46 12.13
C LYS A 24 1.51 11.05 12.36
N ILE A 25 2.11 10.46 11.33
CA ILE A 25 2.75 9.15 11.39
C ILE A 25 4.15 9.31 11.98
N GLU A 26 4.44 8.55 13.04
CA GLU A 26 5.77 8.47 13.63
C GLU A 26 6.84 8.10 12.58
N PRO A 27 8.02 8.76 12.54
CA PRO A 27 9.04 8.47 11.53
C PRO A 27 9.52 7.02 11.52
N SER A 28 9.51 6.33 12.67
CA SER A 28 9.85 4.91 12.77
C SER A 28 8.82 4.03 12.07
N MET A 29 7.53 4.40 12.13
CA MET A 29 6.42 3.73 11.47
C MET A 29 6.40 4.04 9.97
N LEU A 30 6.67 5.30 9.59
CA LEU A 30 6.67 5.72 8.18
C LEU A 30 7.67 4.92 7.33
N ARG A 31 8.78 4.46 7.92
CA ARG A 31 9.79 3.60 7.27
C ARG A 31 9.27 2.23 6.84
N LEU A 32 8.13 1.78 7.38
CA LEU A 32 7.47 0.54 6.96
C LEU A 32 6.67 0.73 5.67
N PHE A 33 6.50 1.96 5.20
CA PHE A 33 5.75 2.28 4.00
C PHE A 33 6.67 2.84 2.90
N ALA A 34 6.17 2.79 1.67
CA ALA A 34 6.76 3.41 0.51
C ALA A 34 5.65 3.91 -0.41
N LEU A 35 6.02 4.76 -1.38
CA LEU A 35 5.13 5.09 -2.47
C LEU A 35 5.22 4.07 -3.58
N TRP A 36 4.06 3.70 -4.11
CA TRP A 36 3.89 2.76 -5.19
C TRP A 36 3.09 3.41 -6.32
N VAL A 37 3.43 3.06 -7.54
CA VAL A 37 2.56 3.30 -8.69
C VAL A 37 1.87 1.99 -9.00
N CYS A 38 0.55 2.01 -8.87
CA CYS A 38 -0.30 0.84 -9.02
C CYS A 38 -1.28 1.05 -10.15
N SER A 39 -1.61 -0.03 -10.83
CA SER A 39 -2.65 -0.12 -11.84
C SER A 39 -3.32 -1.49 -11.68
N GLU A 40 -4.13 -1.95 -12.63
CA GLU A 40 -4.86 -3.21 -12.46
C GLU A 40 -3.90 -4.41 -12.52
N SER A 41 -3.05 -4.45 -13.55
CA SER A 41 -2.16 -5.59 -13.80
C SER A 41 -0.75 -5.41 -13.25
N LEU A 42 -0.37 -4.21 -12.83
CA LEU A 42 1.00 -3.90 -12.45
C LEU A 42 1.07 -2.96 -11.25
N SER A 43 1.91 -3.30 -10.27
CA SER A 43 2.21 -2.50 -9.09
C SER A 43 3.73 -2.43 -8.86
N LEU A 44 4.27 -1.23 -8.73
CA LEU A 44 5.72 -1.01 -8.60
C LEU A 44 6.03 -0.03 -7.47
N GLN A 45 6.92 -0.44 -6.58
CA GLN A 45 7.47 0.44 -5.57
C GLN A 45 8.41 1.47 -6.21
N LEU A 46 8.25 2.74 -5.84
CA LEU A 46 9.17 3.80 -6.23
C LEU A 46 10.40 3.80 -5.31
N LYS A 47 11.57 4.14 -5.88
CA LYS A 47 12.73 4.51 -5.09
C LYS A 47 12.54 5.91 -4.49
N PRO A 48 13.19 6.23 -3.37
CA PRO A 48 13.08 7.55 -2.72
C PRO A 48 13.30 8.74 -3.67
N ASP A 49 14.25 8.61 -4.60
CA ASP A 49 14.66 9.63 -5.57
C ASP A 49 13.83 9.69 -6.85
N HIS A 50 12.92 8.72 -7.06
CA HIS A 50 12.06 8.73 -8.25
C HIS A 50 11.04 9.88 -8.20
N LYS A 51 10.70 10.43 -9.37
CA LYS A 51 9.71 11.49 -9.56
C LYS A 51 8.34 10.87 -9.86
N PRO A 52 7.37 10.86 -8.92
CA PRO A 52 6.13 10.10 -9.09
C PRO A 52 5.30 10.54 -10.29
N LEU A 53 5.23 11.85 -10.57
CA LEU A 53 4.47 12.41 -11.70
C LEU A 53 4.98 11.90 -13.06
N ALA A 54 6.28 11.63 -13.19
CA ALA A 54 6.84 11.05 -14.42
C ALA A 54 6.33 9.62 -14.69
N HIS A 55 5.96 8.89 -13.63
CA HIS A 55 5.45 7.52 -13.71
C HIS A 55 3.92 7.43 -13.79
N LEU A 56 3.21 8.50 -13.45
CA LEU A 56 1.75 8.61 -13.61
C LEU A 56 1.31 8.96 -15.05
N ASN A 57 2.26 9.22 -15.95
CA ASN A 57 1.95 9.41 -17.36
C ASN A 57 1.38 8.10 -17.97
N VAL A 58 0.09 8.11 -18.31
CA VAL A 58 -0.66 6.94 -18.81
C VAL A 58 0.02 6.27 -20.00
N LYS A 59 0.53 7.04 -20.97
CA LYS A 59 1.20 6.48 -22.16
C LYS A 59 2.48 5.72 -21.78
N LYS A 60 3.32 6.33 -20.93
CA LYS A 60 4.56 5.71 -20.44
C LYS A 60 4.27 4.50 -19.56
N TRP A 61 3.20 4.56 -18.77
CA TRP A 61 2.79 3.44 -17.91
C TRP A 61 2.33 2.24 -18.73
N ARG A 62 1.45 2.45 -19.72
CA ARG A 62 1.00 1.39 -20.63
C ARG A 62 2.15 0.70 -21.35
N ALA A 63 3.14 1.46 -21.80
CA ALA A 63 4.36 0.88 -22.38
C ALA A 63 5.16 0.00 -21.39
N LYS A 64 5.07 0.25 -20.08
CA LYS A 64 5.65 -0.64 -19.05
C LYS A 64 4.79 -1.90 -18.87
N VAL A 65 3.47 -1.76 -18.89
CA VAL A 65 2.54 -2.89 -18.81
C VAL A 65 2.79 -3.85 -19.97
N ASP A 66 2.87 -3.34 -21.21
CA ASP A 66 3.18 -4.15 -22.41
C ASP A 66 4.53 -4.87 -22.31
N LYS A 67 5.49 -4.25 -21.63
CA LYS A 67 6.84 -4.80 -21.50
C LYS A 67 6.94 -5.89 -20.43
N TRP A 68 6.13 -5.80 -19.37
CA TRP A 68 6.31 -6.62 -18.16
C TRP A 68 5.12 -7.52 -17.83
N THR A 69 4.05 -7.45 -18.61
CA THR A 69 2.84 -8.26 -18.44
C THR A 69 2.27 -8.63 -19.80
N ASP A 70 1.47 -9.69 -19.86
CA ASP A 70 0.73 -10.09 -21.06
C ASP A 70 -0.71 -9.54 -21.08
N GLN A 71 -0.99 -8.52 -20.25
CA GLN A 71 -2.34 -7.99 -20.04
C GLN A 71 -2.67 -6.86 -21.02
N GLU A 72 -3.96 -6.72 -21.37
CA GLU A 72 -4.41 -5.63 -22.23
C GLU A 72 -4.25 -4.27 -21.51
N ASN A 73 -3.42 -3.39 -22.06
CA ASN A 73 -3.09 -2.12 -21.41
C ASN A 73 -4.18 -1.03 -21.55
N SER A 74 -5.23 -1.25 -22.35
CA SER A 74 -6.12 -0.20 -22.85
C SER A 74 -6.89 0.51 -21.72
N ARG A 75 -7.09 -0.19 -20.61
CA ARG A 75 -7.77 0.29 -19.40
C ARG A 75 -6.82 0.66 -18.27
N GLU A 76 -5.52 0.41 -18.43
CA GLU A 76 -4.54 0.66 -17.39
C GLU A 76 -4.42 2.15 -17.08
N LYS A 77 -4.60 2.46 -15.80
CA LYS A 77 -4.56 3.81 -15.24
C LYS A 77 -3.68 3.78 -13.99
N PRO A 78 -2.45 4.32 -14.06
CA PRO A 78 -1.58 4.38 -12.90
C PRO A 78 -2.14 5.33 -11.85
N ARG A 79 -2.06 4.93 -10.59
CA ARG A 79 -2.36 5.73 -9.40
C ARG A 79 -1.21 5.65 -8.41
N LEU A 80 -0.97 6.74 -7.69
CA LEU A 80 0.01 6.79 -6.62
C LEU A 80 -0.66 6.30 -5.33
N VAL A 81 -0.04 5.34 -4.65
CA VAL A 81 -0.58 4.75 -3.42
C VAL A 81 0.55 4.62 -2.40
N MET A 82 0.26 4.93 -1.14
CA MET A 82 1.15 4.56 -0.03
C MET A 82 0.83 3.12 0.37
N ARG A 83 1.83 2.24 0.36
CA ARG A 83 1.70 0.81 0.72
C ARG A 83 2.88 0.37 1.56
N ARG A 84 2.78 -0.80 2.17
CA ARG A 84 3.90 -1.48 2.83
C ARG A 84 5.12 -1.49 1.91
N SER A 85 6.28 -1.11 2.44
CA SER A 85 7.55 -1.21 1.72
C SER A 85 7.92 -2.69 1.54
N ALA A 86 8.28 -3.08 0.32
CA ALA A 86 8.81 -4.41 0.04
C ALA A 86 10.11 -4.70 0.82
N HIS A 87 10.83 -3.65 1.23
CA HIS A 87 12.04 -3.75 2.04
C HIS A 87 11.76 -3.83 3.56
N ALA A 88 10.51 -3.71 4.00
CA ALA A 88 10.15 -3.86 5.40
C ALA A 88 10.43 -5.30 5.85
N SER A 89 11.24 -5.46 6.89
CA SER A 89 11.48 -6.77 7.50
C SER A 89 10.45 -7.09 8.58
N LEU A 90 10.16 -8.38 8.77
CA LEU A 90 9.26 -8.86 9.82
C LEU A 90 9.67 -8.32 11.21
N ALA A 91 10.97 -8.29 11.50
CA ALA A 91 11.47 -7.77 12.78
C ALA A 91 11.14 -6.28 12.97
N THR A 92 11.11 -5.49 11.90
CA THR A 92 10.78 -4.05 11.99
C THR A 92 9.28 -3.85 12.20
N GLU A 93 8.44 -4.66 11.55
CA GLU A 93 6.99 -4.64 11.76
C GLU A 93 6.60 -5.05 13.16
N LEU A 94 7.18 -6.13 13.69
CA LEU A 94 6.92 -6.60 15.04
C LEU A 94 7.28 -5.55 16.10
N ARG A 95 8.33 -4.74 15.86
CA ARG A 95 8.66 -3.63 16.76
C ARG A 95 7.66 -2.47 16.70
N ALA A 96 6.96 -2.32 15.58
CA ALA A 96 5.97 -1.27 15.36
C ALA A 96 4.54 -1.69 15.75
N SER A 97 4.34 -2.91 16.26
CA SER A 97 3.02 -3.48 16.58
C SER A 97 2.20 -2.68 17.60
N ASN A 98 2.85 -1.84 18.40
CA ASN A 98 2.20 -1.00 19.41
C ASN A 98 1.67 0.32 18.82
N ASN A 99 1.89 0.60 17.54
CA ASN A 99 1.34 1.77 16.86
C ASN A 99 0.01 1.40 16.18
N GLU A 100 -1.11 1.78 16.79
CA GLU A 100 -2.45 1.43 16.31
C GLU A 100 -2.72 1.92 14.88
N PHE A 101 -2.34 3.17 14.56
CA PHE A 101 -2.54 3.74 13.24
C PHE A 101 -1.74 2.98 12.17
N GLY A 102 -0.46 2.75 12.41
CA GLY A 102 0.39 1.99 11.51
C GLY A 102 -0.06 0.53 11.34
N LEU A 103 -0.52 -0.09 12.43
CA LEU A 103 -1.09 -1.43 12.39
C LEU A 103 -2.38 -1.45 11.56
N SER A 104 -3.23 -0.43 11.67
CA SER A 104 -4.46 -0.32 10.85
C SER A 104 -4.16 -0.24 9.35
N LEU A 105 -3.12 0.49 8.95
CA LEU A 105 -2.68 0.60 7.56
C LEU A 105 -2.14 -0.73 7.02
N LEU A 106 -1.30 -1.40 7.80
CA LEU A 106 -0.78 -2.72 7.46
C LEU A 106 -1.88 -3.78 7.38
N TYR A 107 -2.85 -3.72 8.32
CA TYR A 107 -3.99 -4.62 8.35
C TYR A 107 -4.91 -4.41 7.15
N ASP A 108 -5.22 -3.17 6.75
CA ASP A 108 -6.09 -2.92 5.59
C ASP A 108 -5.47 -3.49 4.31
N GLU A 109 -4.17 -3.27 4.10
CA GLU A 109 -3.47 -3.88 2.96
C GLU A 109 -3.43 -5.41 3.05
N ALA A 110 -3.16 -5.98 4.23
CA ALA A 110 -3.14 -7.43 4.42
C ALA A 110 -4.52 -8.06 4.17
N ARG A 111 -5.59 -7.40 4.61
CA ARG A 111 -6.97 -7.84 4.38
C ARG A 111 -7.31 -7.79 2.89
N GLN A 112 -6.95 -6.72 2.19
CA GLN A 112 -7.16 -6.63 0.73
C GLN A 112 -6.40 -7.74 -0.01
N ASN A 113 -5.16 -8.01 0.38
CA ASN A 113 -4.37 -9.09 -0.21
C ASN A 113 -4.99 -10.48 0.05
N PHE A 114 -5.47 -10.71 1.28
CA PHE A 114 -6.16 -11.95 1.64
C PHE A 114 -7.44 -12.14 0.81
N LEU A 115 -8.30 -11.12 0.74
CA LEU A 115 -9.55 -11.16 -0.03
C LEU A 115 -9.30 -11.27 -1.54
N GLY A 116 -8.18 -10.73 -2.03
CA GLY A 116 -7.73 -10.87 -3.42
C GLY A 116 -7.11 -12.23 -3.74
N GLY A 117 -6.99 -13.15 -2.77
CA GLY A 117 -6.44 -14.48 -2.97
C GLY A 117 -4.91 -14.54 -3.06
N TYR A 118 -4.20 -13.47 -2.68
CA TYR A 118 -2.74 -13.41 -2.77
C TYR A 118 -2.01 -14.14 -1.64
N TYR A 119 -2.74 -14.56 -0.59
CA TYR A 119 -2.17 -15.27 0.56
C TYR A 119 -2.56 -16.75 0.55
N PRO A 120 -1.71 -17.63 -0.02
CA PRO A 120 -1.95 -19.06 0.07
C PRO A 120 -1.86 -19.50 1.54
N CYS A 121 -2.94 -20.09 2.05
CA CYS A 121 -3.04 -20.53 3.42
C CYS A 121 -3.94 -21.77 3.53
N SER A 122 -3.89 -22.46 4.67
CA SER A 122 -4.76 -23.60 4.93
C SER A 122 -6.21 -23.15 5.13
N GLU A 123 -7.19 -24.04 4.94
CA GLU A 123 -8.60 -23.74 5.24
C GLU A 123 -8.78 -23.29 6.70
N LYS A 124 -8.03 -23.89 7.62
CA LYS A 124 -8.02 -23.52 9.03
C LYS A 124 -7.56 -22.08 9.25
N ASP A 125 -6.47 -21.67 8.60
CA ASP A 125 -5.96 -20.30 8.72
C ASP A 125 -6.89 -19.30 8.03
N ALA A 126 -7.45 -19.65 6.87
CA ALA A 126 -8.45 -18.84 6.19
C ALA A 126 -9.69 -18.62 7.08
N ALA A 127 -10.16 -19.66 7.77
CA ALA A 127 -11.26 -19.54 8.73
C ALA A 127 -10.92 -18.63 9.91
N HIS A 128 -9.69 -18.71 10.45
CA HIS A 128 -9.24 -17.82 11.51
C HIS A 128 -9.15 -16.36 11.04
N LEU A 129 -8.55 -16.10 9.89
CA LEU A 129 -8.45 -14.75 9.33
C LEU A 129 -9.84 -14.15 9.05
N ALA A 130 -10.76 -14.94 8.50
CA ALA A 130 -12.14 -14.54 8.29
C ALA A 130 -12.85 -14.21 9.61
N ALA A 131 -12.67 -15.02 10.65
CA ALA A 131 -13.24 -14.76 11.98
C ALA A 131 -12.71 -13.46 12.59
N ILE A 132 -11.40 -13.22 12.49
CA ILE A 132 -10.76 -11.97 12.94
C ILE A 132 -11.31 -10.77 12.17
N SER A 133 -11.39 -10.84 10.84
CA SER A 133 -11.92 -9.75 10.02
C SER A 133 -13.39 -9.44 10.33
N THR A 134 -14.23 -10.47 10.48
CA THR A 134 -15.64 -10.31 10.88
C THR A 134 -15.74 -9.63 12.24
N ARG A 135 -14.91 -10.03 13.21
CA ARG A 135 -14.87 -9.40 14.52
C ARG A 135 -14.50 -7.91 14.44
N ILE A 136 -13.53 -7.56 13.62
CA ILE A 136 -13.11 -6.17 13.43
C ILE A 136 -14.22 -5.35 12.77
N LEU A 137 -14.92 -5.89 11.77
CA LEU A 137 -15.94 -5.16 11.01
C LEU A 137 -17.28 -5.01 11.75
N TYR A 138 -17.70 -6.05 12.47
CA TYR A 138 -19.05 -6.11 13.06
C TYR A 138 -19.07 -6.11 14.59
N GLY A 139 -17.90 -6.17 15.25
CA GLY A 139 -17.80 -6.22 16.71
C GLY A 139 -18.31 -7.54 17.31
N ASN A 140 -18.92 -7.48 18.49
CA ASN A 140 -19.55 -8.65 19.11
C ASN A 140 -20.75 -9.11 18.27
N THR A 141 -20.68 -10.33 17.73
CA THR A 141 -21.68 -11.02 16.89
C THR A 141 -23.05 -11.27 17.55
N ALA A 142 -23.36 -10.63 18.68
CA ALA A 142 -24.64 -10.73 19.36
C ALA A 142 -25.81 -10.04 18.61
N LYS A 143 -25.59 -9.47 17.42
CA LYS A 143 -26.60 -8.72 16.65
C LYS A 143 -26.66 -9.08 15.16
N LEU A 144 -26.43 -10.34 14.80
CA LEU A 144 -26.92 -10.85 13.52
C LEU A 144 -28.31 -11.46 13.79
N ARG A 145 -29.34 -10.64 13.61
CA ARG A 145 -30.75 -11.05 13.55
C ARG A 145 -31.20 -11.06 12.09
#